data_AF-D3ILY4-F1
#
_entry.id   AF-D3ILY4-F1
#
_cell.length_a   1.000
_cell.length_b   1.000
_cell.length_c   1.000
_cell.angle_alpha   90.00
_cell.angle_beta   90.00
_cell.angle_gamma   90.00
#
_symmetry.space_group_name_H-M   'P 1'
#
loop_
_entity.id
_entity.type
_entity.pdbx_description
1 polymer ?
#
loop_
_entity_poly.entity_id
_entity_poly.type
_entity_poly.pdbx_seq_one_letter_code
_entity_poly.pdbx_strand_id
1 'polypeptide(L)'
;MAKDFIVAIEIGSSKITGIAGRKNTDGSISILAVAKETPSSCVKKGVVYNLDRTVQCLNSIVSKLKTTLKAEIAYAYVGVGGQSTRSIENVITRELPNDTIVSQDMVDSLMDANRSMDYPDADIIEAITLEYKLGQQYQIDPVGVPCTHLEGHFLNILWRNSNYRNLKKCFSNAGIAIADVFISPLALADSVLTDSEKRSGCVLVDLGAQTTTIAVYSKSLLRHLAVIPLGGANITKDIASLQIEEEHAERLKLTYGAAYTNPEEDNTGLTYAIDSDRSIQSDTFMNVVEARIEEIIANVRYQIPEKYEGKLLGGLILTGGGALLKNIEEAFQRKTNFNKIRFAKTVKFDLHSKHPEITAQDGTMNTVLGLLAKGNLNCAGREISNNLFPDAETERPATLPSEGEHMPNATDNRAQQEQANNKSKFETKEKKEDKAEKEQANNEPEEEKGPTKFKQWKEKLSGFIRQMAEEE
;
A
#
# COMPACT_ATOMS: atom_id res chain seq x y z
N MET A 1 -26.99 19.98 3.40
CA MET A 1 -25.52 20.18 3.27
C MET A 1 -25.04 19.12 2.32
N ALA A 2 -24.26 19.47 1.29
CA ALA A 2 -23.70 18.47 0.39
C ALA A 2 -22.96 17.41 1.21
N LYS A 3 -23.29 16.13 1.01
CA LYS A 3 -22.58 15.07 1.71
C LYS A 3 -21.16 14.99 1.19
N ASP A 4 -20.25 14.81 2.13
CA ASP A 4 -18.83 14.66 1.86
C ASP A 4 -18.37 13.35 2.48
N PHE A 5 -18.02 12.41 1.59
CA PHE A 5 -17.46 11.12 1.94
C PHE A 5 -16.67 10.54 0.75
N ILE A 6 -15.64 9.77 1.09
CA ILE A 6 -14.86 8.96 0.17
C ILE A 6 -15.41 7.54 0.22
N VAL A 7 -15.49 6.86 -0.92
CA VAL A 7 -15.83 5.43 -1.01
C VAL A 7 -14.64 4.64 -1.55
N ALA A 8 -14.29 3.55 -0.87
CA ALA A 8 -13.31 2.58 -1.34
C ALA A 8 -13.90 1.18 -1.38
N ILE A 9 -13.59 0.41 -2.43
CA ILE A 9 -14.02 -0.96 -2.62
C ILE A 9 -12.80 -1.85 -2.82
N GLU A 10 -12.65 -2.84 -1.94
CA GLU A 10 -11.65 -3.90 -2.06
C GLU A 10 -12.29 -5.18 -2.60
N ILE A 11 -11.72 -5.71 -3.69
CA ILE A 11 -12.16 -6.96 -4.31
C ILE A 11 -11.28 -8.12 -3.81
N GLY A 12 -11.69 -8.71 -2.69
CA GLY A 12 -11.03 -9.88 -2.11
C GLY A 12 -11.63 -11.21 -2.58
N SER A 13 -10.89 -12.31 -2.41
CA SER A 13 -11.36 -13.66 -2.76
C SER A 13 -12.35 -14.26 -1.75
N SER A 14 -12.28 -13.84 -0.49
CA SER A 14 -13.19 -14.29 0.58
C SER A 14 -14.32 -13.30 0.86
N LYS A 15 -14.09 -12.02 0.60
CA LYS A 15 -15.06 -10.93 0.78
C LYS A 15 -14.76 -9.82 -0.22
N ILE A 16 -15.81 -9.21 -0.78
CA ILE A 16 -15.71 -7.87 -1.37
C ILE A 16 -16.19 -6.91 -0.29
N THR A 17 -15.40 -5.88 -0.02
CA THR A 17 -15.71 -4.92 1.06
C THR A 17 -15.77 -3.52 0.48
N GLY A 18 -16.91 -2.85 0.65
CA GLY A 18 -17.05 -1.42 0.43
C GLY A 18 -17.02 -0.67 1.76
N ILE A 19 -16.28 0.42 1.83
CA ILE A 19 -16.25 1.31 2.98
C ILE A 19 -16.47 2.75 2.52
N ALA A 20 -17.17 3.52 3.34
CA ALA A 20 -17.28 4.95 3.17
C ALA A 20 -16.81 5.66 4.44
N GLY A 21 -16.06 6.75 4.26
CA GLY A 21 -15.54 7.53 5.38
C GLY A 21 -15.28 8.98 5.02
N ARG A 22 -14.98 9.78 6.05
CA ARG A 22 -14.66 11.20 5.94
C ARG A 22 -13.32 11.47 6.60
N LYS A 23 -12.45 12.21 5.90
CA LYS A 23 -11.22 12.76 6.48
C LYS A 23 -11.56 13.99 7.32
N ASN A 24 -11.13 13.98 8.57
CA ASN A 24 -11.30 15.09 9.50
C ASN A 24 -10.15 16.09 9.34
N THR A 25 -10.34 17.31 9.85
CA THR A 25 -9.33 18.38 9.79
C THR A 25 -8.08 18.08 10.62
N ASP A 26 -8.19 17.19 11.60
CA ASP A 26 -7.07 16.71 12.43
C ASP A 26 -6.26 15.58 11.76
N GLY A 27 -6.66 15.13 10.57
CA GLY A 27 -6.03 14.04 9.83
C GLY A 27 -6.58 12.64 10.16
N SER A 28 -7.47 12.52 11.14
CA SER A 28 -8.17 11.25 11.44
C SER A 28 -9.23 10.93 10.38
N ILE A 29 -9.65 9.66 10.32
CA ILE A 29 -10.71 9.23 9.40
C ILE A 29 -11.91 8.70 10.19
N SER A 30 -13.08 9.29 9.94
CA SER A 30 -14.35 8.79 10.48
C SER A 30 -14.98 7.81 9.51
N ILE A 31 -15.25 6.58 9.96
CA ILE A 31 -15.95 5.57 9.17
C ILE A 31 -17.45 5.79 9.28
N LEU A 32 -18.10 5.96 8.13
CA LEU A 32 -19.52 6.29 8.02
C LEU A 32 -20.38 5.07 7.67
N ALA A 33 -19.85 4.15 6.86
CA ALA A 33 -20.54 2.94 6.46
C ALA A 33 -19.54 1.84 6.07
N VAL A 34 -19.94 0.59 6.32
CA VAL A 34 -19.23 -0.62 5.89
C VAL A 34 -20.25 -1.55 5.25
N ALA A 35 -19.92 -2.13 4.11
CA ALA A 35 -20.73 -3.14 3.44
C ALA A 35 -19.82 -4.28 2.98
N LYS A 36 -20.29 -5.52 3.14
CA LYS A 36 -19.57 -6.73 2.74
C LYS A 36 -20.48 -7.65 1.95
N GLU A 37 -19.87 -8.36 1.02
CA GLU A 37 -20.46 -9.49 0.29
C GLU A 37 -19.47 -10.64 0.21
N THR A 38 -19.99 -11.86 0.31
CA THR A 38 -19.19 -13.07 0.09
C THR A 38 -19.18 -13.38 -1.42
N PRO A 39 -18.03 -13.30 -2.10
CA PRO A 39 -17.92 -13.33 -3.55
C PRO A 39 -17.98 -14.76 -4.10
N SER A 40 -18.89 -15.61 -3.62
CA SER A 40 -18.91 -17.04 -3.95
C SER A 40 -18.86 -17.25 -5.46
N SER A 41 -17.72 -17.79 -5.92
CA SER A 41 -17.37 -18.03 -7.33
C SER A 41 -17.28 -16.80 -8.25
N CYS A 42 -17.18 -15.56 -7.74
CA CYS A 42 -17.00 -14.36 -8.58
C CYS A 42 -15.56 -13.82 -8.58
N VAL A 43 -14.82 -13.98 -7.48
CA VAL A 43 -13.40 -13.61 -7.38
C VAL A 43 -12.57 -14.87 -7.10
N LYS A 44 -11.48 -15.05 -7.85
CA LYS A 44 -10.54 -16.15 -7.64
C LYS A 44 -9.13 -15.59 -7.57
N LYS A 45 -8.40 -15.93 -6.50
CA LYS A 45 -7.03 -15.47 -6.24
C LYS A 45 -6.86 -13.95 -6.39
N GLY A 46 -7.86 -13.18 -5.96
CA GLY A 46 -7.86 -11.71 -5.96
C GLY A 46 -8.11 -11.08 -7.33
N VAL A 47 -8.51 -11.87 -8.34
CA VAL A 47 -8.92 -11.36 -9.66
C VAL A 47 -10.38 -11.71 -9.96
N VAL A 48 -11.05 -10.85 -10.72
CA VAL A 48 -12.42 -11.09 -11.18
C VAL A 48 -12.43 -12.29 -12.13
N TYR A 49 -13.15 -13.34 -11.75
CA TYR A 49 -13.31 -14.57 -12.52
C TYR A 49 -14.66 -14.65 -13.23
N ASN A 50 -15.75 -14.26 -12.55
CA ASN A 50 -17.10 -14.22 -13.12
C ASN A 50 -17.66 -12.80 -13.04
N LEU A 51 -17.75 -12.12 -14.19
CA LEU A 51 -18.13 -10.72 -14.29
C LEU A 51 -19.56 -10.49 -13.77
N ASP A 52 -20.53 -11.30 -14.18
CA ASP A 52 -21.95 -11.10 -13.83
C ASP A 52 -22.18 -11.23 -12.32
N ARG A 53 -21.58 -12.25 -11.69
CA ARG A 53 -21.66 -12.41 -10.24
C ARG A 53 -20.91 -11.29 -9.51
N THR A 54 -19.80 -10.80 -10.06
CA THR A 54 -19.10 -9.64 -9.47
C THR A 54 -19.97 -8.38 -9.54
N VAL A 55 -20.67 -8.14 -10.65
CA VAL A 55 -21.62 -7.03 -10.79
C VAL A 55 -22.74 -7.13 -9.75
N GLN A 56 -23.29 -8.33 -9.52
CA GLN A 56 -24.30 -8.55 -8.48
C GLN A 56 -23.77 -8.20 -7.08
N CYS A 57 -22.56 -8.65 -6.72
CA CYS A 57 -21.94 -8.29 -5.45
C CYS A 57 -21.70 -6.77 -5.32
N LEU A 58 -21.19 -6.13 -6.38
CA LEU A 58 -20.96 -4.67 -6.40
C LEU A 58 -22.27 -3.90 -6.20
N ASN A 59 -23.34 -4.28 -6.92
CA ASN A 59 -24.66 -3.66 -6.78
C ASN A 59 -25.19 -3.79 -5.36
N SER A 60 -25.03 -4.95 -4.72
CA SER A 60 -25.44 -5.15 -3.32
C SER A 60 -24.63 -4.27 -2.36
N ILE A 61 -23.30 -4.24 -2.49
CA ILE A 61 -22.42 -3.38 -1.66
C ILE A 61 -22.82 -1.92 -1.79
N VAL A 62 -22.96 -1.43 -3.01
CA VAL A 62 -23.30 -0.04 -3.27
C VAL A 62 -24.70 0.29 -2.77
N SER A 63 -25.67 -0.61 -2.90
CA SER A 63 -27.01 -0.41 -2.33
C SER A 63 -26.98 -0.30 -0.80
N LYS A 64 -26.20 -1.15 -0.11
CA LYS A 64 -26.02 -1.10 1.35
C LYS A 64 -25.34 0.20 1.80
N LEU A 65 -24.32 0.65 1.06
CA LEU A 65 -23.64 1.92 1.35
C LEU A 65 -24.58 3.12 1.11
N LYS A 66 -25.27 3.18 -0.03
CA LYS A 66 -26.25 4.25 -0.35
C LYS A 66 -27.35 4.37 0.71
N THR A 67 -27.87 3.24 1.19
CA THR A 67 -28.89 3.19 2.23
C THR A 67 -28.37 3.80 3.55
N THR A 68 -27.16 3.42 3.97
CA THR A 68 -26.56 3.90 5.22
C THR A 68 -26.19 5.38 5.13
N LEU A 69 -25.63 5.80 4.00
CA LEU A 69 -25.19 7.17 3.74
C LEU A 69 -26.36 8.10 3.37
N LYS A 70 -27.50 7.55 2.95
CA LYS A 70 -28.67 8.25 2.37
C LYS A 70 -28.32 9.15 1.18
N ALA A 71 -27.36 8.73 0.36
CA ALA A 71 -26.94 9.45 -0.84
C ALA A 71 -26.47 8.49 -1.92
N GLU A 72 -26.56 8.94 -3.17
CA GLU A 72 -25.96 8.24 -4.30
C GLU A 72 -24.44 8.21 -4.16
N ILE A 73 -23.82 7.25 -4.85
CA ILE A 73 -22.37 7.09 -4.92
C ILE A 73 -22.00 7.28 -6.38
N ALA A 74 -21.32 8.39 -6.69
CA ALA A 74 -20.92 8.71 -8.06
C ALA A 74 -19.63 7.99 -8.44
N TYR A 75 -18.68 7.93 -7.51
CA TYR A 75 -17.36 7.36 -7.73
C TYR A 75 -16.95 6.40 -6.61
N ALA A 76 -16.05 5.48 -6.91
CA ALA A 76 -15.37 4.69 -5.89
C ALA A 76 -13.89 4.49 -6.23
N TYR A 77 -13.03 4.54 -5.20
CA TYR A 77 -11.67 4.06 -5.30
C TYR A 77 -11.66 2.54 -5.25
N VAL A 78 -10.83 1.90 -6.08
CA VAL A 78 -10.83 0.44 -6.19
C VAL A 78 -9.46 -0.11 -5.88
N GLY A 79 -9.40 -1.06 -4.94
CA GLY A 79 -8.18 -1.80 -4.64
C GLY A 79 -8.02 -2.98 -5.56
N VAL A 80 -6.88 -3.06 -6.24
CA VAL A 80 -6.50 -4.17 -7.11
C VAL A 80 -5.22 -4.84 -6.64
N GLY A 81 -5.10 -6.12 -6.97
CA GLY A 81 -3.94 -6.91 -6.66
C GLY A 81 -4.20 -8.35 -7.07
N GLY A 82 -3.88 -9.28 -6.17
CA GLY A 82 -4.12 -10.69 -6.42
C GLY A 82 -3.18 -11.26 -7.48
N GLN A 83 -3.56 -12.43 -7.98
CA GLN A 83 -2.79 -13.21 -8.94
C GLN A 83 -2.41 -12.35 -10.16
N SER A 84 -1.20 -12.60 -10.67
CA SER A 84 -0.57 -11.86 -11.77
C SER A 84 -0.02 -10.49 -11.39
N THR A 85 -0.18 -10.02 -10.16
CA THR A 85 0.57 -8.85 -9.67
C THR A 85 1.99 -9.27 -9.27
N ARG A 86 3.00 -8.68 -9.89
CA ARG A 86 4.42 -8.92 -9.55
C ARG A 86 5.27 -7.71 -9.92
N SER A 87 6.39 -7.55 -9.24
CA SER A 87 7.42 -6.59 -9.63
C SER A 87 8.47 -7.24 -10.53
N ILE A 88 8.99 -6.49 -11.51
CA ILE A 88 10.19 -6.82 -12.28
C ILE A 88 11.17 -5.66 -12.21
N GLU A 89 12.44 -5.96 -11.99
CA GLU A 89 13.51 -4.96 -12.09
C GLU A 89 13.82 -4.72 -13.57
N ASN A 90 14.02 -3.46 -13.93
CA ASN A 90 14.39 -3.06 -15.28
C ASN A 90 15.47 -1.98 -15.22
N VAL A 91 16.42 -2.03 -16.16
CA VAL A 91 17.49 -1.05 -16.27
C VAL A 91 17.42 -0.44 -17.66
N ILE A 92 17.33 0.89 -17.72
CA ILE A 92 17.45 1.65 -18.97
C ILE A 92 18.81 2.36 -18.96
N THR A 93 19.55 2.19 -20.04
CA THR A 93 20.90 2.75 -20.17
C THR A 93 20.93 3.79 -21.29
N ARG A 94 21.66 4.88 -21.06
CA ARG A 94 21.89 5.93 -22.04
C ARG A 94 23.36 6.32 -22.06
N GLU A 95 23.96 6.23 -23.25
CA GLU A 95 25.29 6.78 -23.52
C GLU A 95 25.18 8.28 -23.78
N LEU A 96 26.07 9.04 -23.15
CA LEU A 96 26.14 10.49 -23.23
C LEU A 96 27.51 10.93 -23.77
N PRO A 97 27.58 12.06 -24.51
CA PRO A 97 28.86 12.65 -24.89
C PRO A 97 29.76 12.95 -23.68
N ASN A 98 31.07 13.05 -23.91
CA ASN A 98 32.03 13.44 -22.87
C ASN A 98 31.63 14.77 -22.22
N ASP A 99 31.88 14.88 -20.91
CA ASP A 99 31.57 16.05 -20.07
C ASP A 99 30.09 16.45 -20.03
N THR A 100 29.17 15.58 -20.46
CA THR A 100 27.73 15.84 -20.35
C THR A 100 27.30 15.85 -18.89
N ILE A 101 26.65 16.94 -18.48
CA ILE A 101 26.00 17.05 -17.19
C ILE A 101 24.58 16.50 -17.32
N VAL A 102 24.21 15.57 -16.43
CA VAL A 102 22.87 14.97 -16.43
C VAL A 102 21.84 16.07 -16.14
N SER A 103 20.83 16.17 -17.01
CA SER A 103 19.70 17.09 -16.88
C SER A 103 18.44 16.36 -16.42
N GLN A 104 17.45 17.10 -15.92
CA GLN A 104 16.15 16.54 -15.58
C GLN A 104 15.49 15.85 -16.78
N ASP A 105 15.55 16.46 -17.97
CA ASP A 105 15.00 15.87 -19.21
C ASP A 105 15.62 14.50 -19.55
N MET A 106 16.90 14.30 -19.23
CA MET A 106 17.55 12.98 -19.42
C MET A 106 17.00 11.95 -18.45
N VAL A 107 16.76 12.35 -17.20
CA VAL A 107 16.18 11.50 -16.16
C VAL A 107 14.74 11.11 -16.52
N ASP A 108 13.93 12.09 -16.92
CA ASP A 108 12.55 11.87 -17.33
C ASP A 108 12.48 10.96 -18.56
N SER A 109 13.37 11.17 -19.53
CA SER A 109 13.49 10.31 -20.72
C SER A 109 13.82 8.85 -20.38
N LEU A 110 14.61 8.57 -19.33
CA LEU A 110 14.85 7.19 -18.88
C LEU A 110 13.59 6.56 -18.28
N MET A 111 12.83 7.33 -17.50
CA MET A 111 11.56 6.87 -16.95
C MET A 111 10.52 6.62 -18.05
N ASP A 112 10.42 7.51 -19.05
CA ASP A 112 9.52 7.36 -20.18
C ASP A 112 9.86 6.13 -21.03
N ALA A 113 11.16 5.90 -21.28
CA ALA A 113 11.63 4.69 -21.94
C ALA A 113 11.28 3.43 -21.12
N ASN A 114 11.46 3.46 -19.80
CA ASN A 114 11.08 2.37 -18.92
C ASN A 114 9.57 2.09 -18.91
N ARG A 115 8.74 3.14 -18.89
CA ARG A 115 7.26 3.03 -18.94
C ARG A 115 6.75 2.53 -20.29
N SER A 116 7.54 2.72 -21.34
CA SER A 116 7.23 2.25 -22.70
C SER A 116 7.66 0.80 -22.96
N MET A 117 8.24 0.12 -21.96
CA MET A 117 8.63 -1.28 -22.09
C MET A 117 7.40 -2.18 -22.28
N ASP A 118 7.48 -3.07 -23.28
CA ASP A 118 6.43 -4.04 -23.54
C ASP A 118 6.67 -5.33 -22.73
N TYR A 119 5.60 -5.80 -22.08
CA TYR A 119 5.60 -7.06 -21.35
C TYR A 119 4.46 -7.94 -21.87
N PRO A 120 4.74 -9.17 -22.33
CA PRO A 120 3.71 -10.06 -22.85
C PRO A 120 2.55 -10.27 -21.85
N ASP A 121 1.33 -9.98 -22.28
CA ASP A 121 0.09 -10.08 -21.52
C ASP A 121 0.04 -9.26 -20.21
N ALA A 122 0.92 -8.26 -20.02
CA ALA A 122 0.95 -7.45 -18.80
C ALA A 122 1.25 -5.97 -19.07
N ASP A 123 0.56 -5.09 -18.35
CA ASP A 123 0.78 -3.66 -18.36
C ASP A 123 1.58 -3.25 -17.12
N ILE A 124 2.42 -2.23 -17.27
CA ILE A 124 3.06 -1.55 -16.13
C ILE A 124 1.99 -0.68 -15.45
N ILE A 125 1.60 -1.05 -14.23
CA ILE A 125 0.63 -0.30 -13.44
C ILE A 125 1.29 0.69 -12.48
N GLU A 126 2.58 0.54 -12.21
CA GLU A 126 3.39 1.48 -11.43
C GLU A 126 4.87 1.27 -11.78
N ALA A 127 5.63 2.37 -11.88
CA ALA A 127 7.06 2.35 -12.18
C ALA A 127 7.80 3.13 -11.08
N ILE A 128 8.60 2.42 -10.28
CA ILE A 128 9.29 2.98 -9.12
C ILE A 128 10.77 3.14 -9.47
N THR A 129 11.29 4.37 -9.39
CA THR A 129 12.73 4.61 -9.47
C THR A 129 13.42 4.05 -8.22
N LEU A 130 14.44 3.23 -8.43
CA LEU A 130 15.27 2.68 -7.35
C LEU A 130 16.49 3.55 -7.10
N GLU A 131 17.32 3.71 -8.12
CA GLU A 131 18.57 4.46 -8.11
C GLU A 131 19.06 4.69 -9.54
N TYR A 132 19.95 5.65 -9.71
CA TYR A 132 20.68 5.87 -10.95
C TYR A 132 22.13 5.46 -10.76
N LYS A 133 22.74 4.92 -11.80
CA LYS A 133 24.16 4.58 -11.81
C LYS A 133 24.89 5.44 -12.82
N LEU A 134 25.90 6.16 -12.33
CA LEU A 134 26.77 7.03 -13.11
C LEU A 134 28.16 6.41 -13.09
N GLY A 135 28.52 5.72 -14.18
CA GLY A 135 29.75 4.91 -14.22
C GLY A 135 29.74 3.77 -13.20
N GLN A 136 30.44 3.92 -12.06
CA GLN A 136 30.49 2.91 -10.98
C GLN A 136 29.78 3.36 -9.69
N GLN A 137 29.21 4.56 -9.66
CA GLN A 137 28.59 5.13 -8.47
C GLN A 137 27.06 5.11 -8.59
N TYR A 138 26.38 4.76 -7.50
CA TYR A 138 24.92 4.82 -7.41
C TYR A 138 24.48 6.10 -6.71
N GLN A 139 23.45 6.77 -7.24
CA GLN A 139 22.90 8.01 -6.72
C GLN A 139 21.37 7.99 -6.78
N ILE A 140 20.72 8.69 -5.84
CA ILE A 140 19.26 8.85 -5.83
C ILE A 140 18.83 9.94 -6.81
N ASP A 141 19.60 11.03 -6.87
CA ASP A 141 19.38 12.16 -7.76
C ASP A 141 20.65 12.37 -8.61
N PRO A 142 20.62 12.10 -9.92
CA PRO A 142 21.79 12.18 -10.78
C PRO A 142 21.96 13.57 -11.40
N VAL A 143 20.99 14.49 -11.23
CA VAL A 143 20.97 15.78 -11.93
C VAL A 143 22.14 16.66 -11.49
N GLY A 144 22.81 17.30 -12.46
CA GLY A 144 23.97 18.15 -12.21
C GLY A 144 25.30 17.40 -12.11
N VAL A 145 25.30 16.07 -12.21
CA VAL A 145 26.52 15.27 -12.15
C VAL A 145 27.03 14.98 -13.57
N PRO A 146 28.33 15.19 -13.86
CA PRO A 146 28.90 14.84 -15.15
C PRO A 146 28.98 13.31 -15.30
N CYS A 147 28.51 12.80 -16.45
CA CYS A 147 28.48 11.37 -16.71
C CYS A 147 28.49 11.08 -18.21
N THR A 148 29.20 10.02 -18.61
CA THR A 148 29.16 9.47 -19.97
C THR A 148 28.24 8.26 -20.09
N HIS A 149 27.97 7.57 -18.98
CA HIS A 149 27.16 6.34 -18.95
C HIS A 149 26.15 6.39 -17.81
N LEU A 150 24.91 6.72 -18.16
CA LEU A 150 23.80 6.88 -17.21
C LEU A 150 22.86 5.67 -17.29
N GLU A 151 22.70 4.96 -16.18
CA GLU A 151 21.69 3.90 -16.04
C GLU A 151 20.59 4.34 -15.06
N GLY A 152 19.33 4.18 -15.44
CA GLY A 152 18.19 4.26 -14.54
C GLY A 152 17.74 2.87 -14.12
N HIS A 153 17.76 2.59 -12.81
CA HIS A 153 17.29 1.32 -12.25
C HIS A 153 15.86 1.51 -11.73
N PHE A 154 14.93 0.71 -12.26
CA PHE A 154 13.50 0.82 -12.00
C PHE A 154 12.94 -0.51 -11.49
N LEU A 155 11.86 -0.41 -10.73
CA LEU A 155 11.01 -1.53 -10.34
C LEU A 155 9.62 -1.32 -10.93
N ASN A 156 9.29 -2.12 -11.95
CA ASN A 156 8.00 -2.07 -12.62
C ASN A 156 7.05 -3.05 -11.96
N ILE A 157 5.89 -2.57 -11.52
CA ILE A 157 4.81 -3.44 -11.05
C ILE A 157 3.92 -3.75 -12.24
N LEU A 158 3.83 -5.04 -12.54
CA LEU A 158 3.07 -5.56 -13.67
C LEU A 158 1.73 -6.13 -13.22
N TRP A 159 0.72 -5.98 -14.08
CA TRP A 159 -0.57 -6.64 -13.91
C TRP A 159 -1.16 -7.05 -15.26
N ARG A 160 -1.86 -8.19 -15.29
CA ARG A 160 -2.36 -8.74 -16.55
C ARG A 160 -3.47 -7.86 -17.14
N ASN A 161 -3.39 -7.56 -18.44
CA ASN A 161 -4.28 -6.63 -19.15
C ASN A 161 -5.75 -7.09 -19.09
N SER A 162 -5.99 -8.41 -19.07
CA SER A 162 -7.34 -8.98 -18.91
C SER A 162 -7.99 -8.58 -17.59
N ASN A 163 -7.21 -8.47 -16.51
CA ASN A 163 -7.74 -8.15 -15.19
C ASN A 163 -8.27 -6.71 -15.15
N TYR A 164 -7.51 -5.78 -15.73
CA TYR A 164 -7.92 -4.37 -15.83
C TYR A 164 -9.19 -4.21 -16.68
N ARG A 165 -9.25 -4.88 -17.84
CA ARG A 165 -10.45 -4.88 -18.70
C ARG A 165 -11.68 -5.45 -17.98
N ASN A 166 -11.52 -6.57 -17.28
CA ASN A 166 -12.62 -7.20 -16.53
C ASN A 166 -13.11 -6.31 -15.39
N LEU A 167 -12.19 -5.65 -14.68
CA LEU A 167 -12.51 -4.70 -13.62
C LEU A 167 -13.36 -3.55 -14.15
N LYS A 168 -12.89 -2.85 -15.20
CA LYS A 168 -13.62 -1.73 -15.81
C LYS A 168 -15.03 -2.13 -16.25
N LYS A 169 -15.17 -3.30 -16.89
CA LYS A 169 -16.47 -3.82 -17.30
C LYS A 169 -17.41 -4.05 -16.11
N CYS A 170 -16.92 -4.62 -15.02
CA CYS A 170 -17.75 -4.87 -13.83
C CYS A 170 -18.26 -3.56 -13.20
N PHE A 171 -17.40 -2.56 -13.04
CA PHE A 171 -17.80 -1.27 -12.46
C PHE A 171 -18.74 -0.49 -13.37
N SER A 172 -18.47 -0.47 -14.68
CA SER A 172 -19.34 0.14 -15.67
C SER A 172 -20.73 -0.50 -15.65
N ASN A 173 -20.82 -1.84 -15.62
CA ASN A 173 -22.09 -2.56 -15.57
C ASN A 173 -22.83 -2.42 -14.23
N ALA A 174 -22.10 -2.13 -13.15
CA ALA A 174 -22.67 -1.81 -11.84
C ALA A 174 -23.09 -0.32 -11.72
N GLY A 175 -22.87 0.50 -12.76
CA GLY A 175 -23.25 1.91 -12.79
C GLY A 175 -22.44 2.79 -11.84
N ILE A 176 -21.19 2.43 -11.54
CA ILE A 176 -20.30 3.18 -10.63
C ILE A 176 -19.03 3.55 -11.39
N ALA A 177 -18.70 4.83 -11.44
CA ALA A 177 -17.43 5.27 -12.01
C ALA A 177 -16.27 4.97 -11.07
N ILE A 178 -15.12 4.57 -11.62
CA ILE A 178 -13.90 4.37 -10.86
C ILE A 178 -13.21 5.73 -10.72
N ALA A 179 -13.02 6.19 -9.48
CA ALA A 179 -12.26 7.42 -9.20
C ALA A 179 -10.78 7.22 -9.53
N ASP A 180 -10.21 6.15 -9.00
CA ASP A 180 -8.85 5.71 -9.26
C ASP A 180 -8.69 4.24 -8.84
N VAL A 181 -7.66 3.59 -9.35
CA VAL A 181 -7.28 2.20 -9.06
C VAL A 181 -5.99 2.21 -8.25
N PHE A 182 -6.04 1.69 -7.03
CA PHE A 182 -4.86 1.58 -6.17
C PHE A 182 -4.35 0.14 -6.10
N ILE A 183 -3.03 0.00 -6.11
CA ILE A 183 -2.35 -1.27 -5.84
C ILE A 183 -2.51 -1.58 -4.35
N SER A 184 -3.42 -2.51 -4.03
CA SER A 184 -3.79 -2.89 -2.67
C SER A 184 -2.58 -3.18 -1.78
N PRO A 185 -1.56 -3.95 -2.22
CA PRO A 185 -0.35 -4.18 -1.41
C PRO A 185 0.42 -2.90 -1.04
N LEU A 186 0.44 -1.88 -1.90
CA LEU A 186 1.09 -0.61 -1.60
C LEU A 186 0.26 0.23 -0.64
N ALA A 187 -1.07 0.30 -0.85
CA ALA A 187 -1.98 0.98 0.05
C ALA A 187 -1.96 0.36 1.47
N LEU A 188 -1.92 -0.97 1.53
CA LEU A 188 -1.76 -1.72 2.77
C LEU A 188 -0.42 -1.39 3.45
N ALA A 189 0.69 -1.48 2.72
CA ALA A 189 2.02 -1.18 3.25
C ALA A 189 2.14 0.25 3.80
N ASP A 190 1.57 1.23 3.11
CA ASP A 190 1.53 2.61 3.58
C ASP A 190 0.75 2.77 4.88
N SER A 191 -0.24 1.91 5.12
CA SER A 191 -1.15 1.98 6.27
C SER A 191 -0.65 1.23 7.49
N VAL A 192 0.14 0.17 7.30
CA VAL A 192 0.55 -0.71 8.42
C VAL A 192 2.03 -0.64 8.75
N LEU A 193 2.89 -0.24 7.81
CA LEU A 193 4.33 -0.14 8.05
C LEU A 193 4.70 1.25 8.59
N THR A 194 5.60 1.23 9.57
CA THR A 194 6.26 2.42 10.08
C THR A 194 7.40 2.84 9.14
N ASP A 195 7.76 4.13 9.17
CA ASP A 195 8.87 4.63 8.36
C ASP A 195 10.21 4.02 8.80
N SER A 196 10.33 3.67 10.08
CA SER A 196 11.52 2.98 10.62
C SER A 196 11.66 1.58 10.04
N GLU A 197 10.56 0.82 9.94
CA GLU A 197 10.56 -0.52 9.32
C GLU A 197 10.93 -0.44 7.84
N LYS A 198 10.30 0.47 7.07
CA LYS A 198 10.62 0.65 5.64
C LYS A 198 12.08 1.07 5.42
N ARG A 199 12.61 1.94 6.29
CA ARG A 199 14.00 2.43 6.20
C ARG A 199 15.02 1.35 6.54
N SER A 200 14.82 0.66 7.66
CA SER A 200 15.70 -0.41 8.16
C SER A 200 15.59 -1.70 7.34
N GLY A 201 14.52 -1.79 6.55
CA GLY A 201 14.22 -2.88 5.64
C GLY A 201 13.35 -3.95 6.30
N CYS A 202 12.22 -4.28 5.70
CA CYS A 202 11.26 -5.23 6.25
C CYS A 202 10.56 -6.03 5.16
N VAL A 203 9.92 -7.13 5.56
CA VAL A 203 9.01 -7.89 4.70
C VAL A 203 7.59 -7.73 5.24
N LEU A 204 6.68 -7.21 4.42
CA LEU A 204 5.25 -7.26 4.69
C LEU A 204 4.67 -8.51 4.02
N VAL A 205 3.96 -9.32 4.80
CA VAL A 205 3.27 -10.52 4.35
C VAL A 205 1.77 -10.39 4.67
N ASP A 206 0.96 -10.26 3.63
CA ASP A 206 -0.51 -10.27 3.75
C ASP A 206 -1.04 -11.68 3.45
N LEU A 207 -1.44 -12.39 4.52
CA LEU A 207 -1.99 -13.73 4.45
C LEU A 207 -3.49 -13.66 4.21
N GLY A 208 -3.89 -13.66 2.94
CA GLY A 208 -5.28 -13.67 2.51
C GLY A 208 -5.90 -15.06 2.43
N ALA A 209 -7.11 -15.13 1.87
CA ALA A 209 -7.81 -16.41 1.70
C ALA A 209 -7.23 -17.27 0.57
N GLN A 210 -7.08 -16.75 -0.64
CA GLN A 210 -6.58 -17.54 -1.79
C GLN A 210 -5.17 -17.12 -2.24
N THR A 211 -4.62 -16.09 -1.60
CA THR A 211 -3.32 -15.50 -1.96
C THR A 211 -2.58 -15.05 -0.73
N THR A 212 -1.26 -15.09 -0.82
CA THR A 212 -0.33 -14.49 0.11
C THR A 212 0.48 -13.46 -0.65
N THR A 213 0.47 -12.21 -0.20
CA THR A 213 1.21 -11.13 -0.85
C THR A 213 2.45 -10.77 -0.05
N ILE A 214 3.58 -10.61 -0.73
CA ILE A 214 4.87 -10.29 -0.14
C ILE A 214 5.34 -8.97 -0.73
N ALA A 215 5.64 -8.00 0.13
CA ALA A 215 6.29 -6.75 -0.25
C ALA A 215 7.57 -6.53 0.58
N VAL A 216 8.71 -6.45 -0.10
CA VAL A 216 10.01 -6.19 0.53
C VAL A 216 10.32 -4.71 0.42
N TYR A 217 10.61 -4.07 1.54
CA TYR A 217 11.06 -2.69 1.60
C TYR A 217 12.50 -2.63 2.09
N SER A 218 13.29 -1.68 1.57
CA SER A 218 14.62 -1.36 2.09
C SER A 218 15.01 0.06 1.67
N LYS A 219 15.60 0.82 2.60
CA LYS A 219 15.91 2.24 2.42
C LYS A 219 14.67 3.05 2.00
N SER A 220 13.52 2.75 2.61
CA SER A 220 12.23 3.40 2.36
C SER A 220 11.61 3.14 0.98
N LEU A 221 12.25 2.36 0.11
CA LEU A 221 11.75 2.02 -1.22
C LEU A 221 11.19 0.59 -1.24
N LEU A 222 10.15 0.38 -2.04
CA LEU A 222 9.73 -0.96 -2.43
C LEU A 222 10.83 -1.59 -3.29
N ARG A 223 11.25 -2.79 -2.92
CA ARG A 223 12.32 -3.54 -3.61
C ARG A 223 11.82 -4.78 -4.30
N HIS A 224 10.72 -5.35 -3.82
CA HIS A 224 10.11 -6.52 -4.42
C HIS A 224 8.63 -6.59 -4.04
N LEU A 225 7.79 -7.02 -4.98
CA LEU A 225 6.38 -7.31 -4.77
C LEU A 225 6.04 -8.61 -5.50
N ALA A 226 5.47 -9.58 -4.79
CA ALA A 226 4.99 -10.82 -5.39
C ALA A 226 3.71 -11.29 -4.72
N VAL A 227 2.84 -11.94 -5.50
CA VAL A 227 1.62 -12.58 -5.01
C VAL A 227 1.70 -14.08 -5.28
N ILE A 228 1.66 -14.86 -4.21
CA ILE A 228 1.66 -16.32 -4.24
C ILE A 228 0.21 -16.80 -4.22
N PRO A 229 -0.19 -17.74 -5.08
CA PRO A 229 -1.57 -18.23 -5.16
C PRO A 229 -1.89 -19.29 -4.09
N LEU A 230 -1.43 -19.06 -2.86
CA LEU A 230 -1.65 -19.87 -1.67
C LEU A 230 -2.13 -18.97 -0.53
N GLY A 231 -3.15 -19.40 0.21
CA GLY A 231 -3.66 -18.67 1.39
C GLY A 231 -4.49 -19.56 2.32
N GLY A 232 -5.24 -18.95 3.24
CA GLY A 232 -6.02 -19.67 4.24
C GLY A 232 -7.11 -20.62 3.71
N ALA A 233 -7.58 -20.44 2.48
CA ALA A 233 -8.53 -21.34 1.81
C ALA A 233 -7.85 -22.62 1.29
N ASN A 234 -6.53 -22.62 1.10
CA ASN A 234 -5.80 -23.86 0.82
C ASN A 234 -5.80 -24.78 2.04
N ILE A 235 -5.64 -24.20 3.25
CA ILE A 235 -5.75 -24.94 4.51
C ILE A 235 -7.12 -25.60 4.63
N THR A 236 -8.18 -24.84 4.36
CA THR A 236 -9.57 -25.35 4.34
C THR A 236 -9.74 -26.51 3.36
N LYS A 237 -9.16 -26.41 2.17
CA LYS A 237 -9.23 -27.48 1.16
C LYS A 237 -8.47 -28.73 1.57
N ASP A 238 -7.34 -28.58 2.23
CA ASP A 238 -6.60 -29.75 2.71
C ASP A 238 -7.35 -30.44 3.86
N ILE A 239 -7.98 -29.68 4.77
CA ILE A 239 -8.86 -30.26 5.79
C ILE A 239 -10.05 -30.96 5.12
N ALA A 240 -10.66 -30.34 4.11
CA ALA A 240 -11.77 -30.94 3.37
C ALA A 240 -11.40 -32.25 2.67
N SER A 241 -10.12 -32.44 2.30
CA SER A 241 -9.62 -33.70 1.71
C SER A 241 -9.76 -34.91 2.65
N LEU A 242 -9.97 -34.67 3.94
CA LEU A 242 -10.25 -35.69 4.96
C LEU A 242 -11.73 -36.11 4.97
N GLN A 243 -12.43 -36.01 3.83
CA GLN A 243 -13.87 -36.31 3.67
C GLN A 243 -14.77 -35.41 4.53
N ILE A 244 -14.37 -34.16 4.71
CA ILE A 244 -15.09 -33.12 5.44
C ILE A 244 -15.61 -32.11 4.41
N GLU A 245 -16.87 -31.69 4.55
CA GLU A 245 -17.42 -30.63 3.70
C GLU A 245 -16.70 -29.30 3.92
N GLU A 246 -16.52 -28.50 2.87
CA GLU A 246 -15.69 -27.27 2.94
C GLU A 246 -16.16 -26.28 4.02
N GLU A 247 -17.47 -26.19 4.25
CA GLU A 247 -18.06 -25.36 5.32
C GLU A 247 -17.64 -25.86 6.72
N HIS A 248 -17.73 -27.17 6.97
CA HIS A 248 -17.29 -27.78 8.22
C HIS A 248 -15.77 -27.68 8.39
N ALA A 249 -15.00 -27.82 7.31
CA ALA A 249 -13.56 -27.65 7.31
C ALA A 249 -13.15 -26.21 7.69
N GLU A 250 -13.83 -25.20 7.15
CA GLU A 250 -13.58 -23.80 7.51
C GLU A 250 -13.90 -23.56 8.99
N ARG A 251 -15.02 -24.09 9.47
CA ARG A 251 -15.41 -23.99 10.88
C ARG A 251 -14.37 -24.61 11.80
N LEU A 252 -13.87 -25.81 11.47
CA LEU A 252 -12.82 -26.48 12.22
C LEU A 252 -11.53 -25.64 12.22
N LYS A 253 -11.10 -25.12 11.06
CA LYS A 253 -9.93 -24.25 10.95
C LYS A 253 -10.06 -23.00 11.83
N LEU A 254 -11.19 -22.32 11.81
CA LEU A 254 -11.43 -21.11 12.62
C LEU A 254 -11.50 -21.41 14.12
N THR A 255 -11.95 -22.61 14.51
CA THR A 255 -12.16 -22.97 15.92
C THR A 255 -10.91 -23.58 16.55
N TYR A 256 -10.22 -24.47 15.83
CA TYR A 256 -9.13 -25.30 16.36
C TYR A 256 -7.81 -25.09 15.64
N GLY A 257 -7.77 -24.42 14.49
CA GLY A 257 -6.56 -24.31 13.68
C GLY A 257 -5.40 -23.61 14.42
N ALA A 258 -4.24 -24.24 14.39
CA ALA A 258 -2.98 -23.66 14.86
C ALA A 258 -1.91 -23.78 13.76
N ALA A 259 -1.14 -22.72 13.57
CA ALA A 259 -0.02 -22.67 12.65
C ALA A 259 1.19 -23.46 13.13
N TYR A 260 1.26 -23.73 14.43
CA TYR A 260 2.30 -24.49 15.10
C TYR A 260 1.76 -25.05 16.42
N THR A 261 1.91 -26.34 16.62
CA THR A 261 1.61 -27.05 17.86
C THR A 261 2.89 -27.22 18.66
N ASN A 262 2.88 -26.82 19.93
CA ASN A 262 4.01 -27.02 20.81
C ASN A 262 4.11 -28.51 21.20
N PRO A 263 5.24 -29.20 20.94
CA PRO A 263 5.40 -30.61 21.33
C PRO A 263 5.26 -30.88 22.84
N GLU A 264 5.41 -29.85 23.67
CA GLU A 264 5.25 -29.94 25.12
C GLU A 264 3.78 -29.88 25.58
N GLU A 265 2.85 -29.44 24.72
CA GLU A 265 1.41 -29.50 25.00
C GLU A 265 0.90 -30.93 24.77
N ASP A 266 0.48 -31.62 25.85
CA ASP A 266 -0.15 -32.94 25.74
C ASP A 266 -1.56 -32.82 25.17
N ASN A 267 -1.65 -32.94 23.84
CA ASN A 267 -2.90 -32.97 23.09
C ASN A 267 -3.29 -34.40 22.66
N THR A 268 -2.65 -35.42 23.24
CA THR A 268 -2.82 -36.80 22.78
C THR A 268 -4.24 -37.32 23.03
N GLY A 269 -4.84 -37.94 22.01
CA GLY A 269 -6.18 -38.52 22.08
C GLY A 269 -7.35 -37.52 22.04
N LEU A 270 -7.09 -36.23 21.81
CA LEU A 270 -8.15 -35.23 21.58
C LEU A 270 -8.84 -35.45 20.23
N THR A 271 -10.15 -35.23 20.21
CA THR A 271 -10.95 -35.27 18.97
C THR A 271 -11.76 -33.98 18.80
N TYR A 272 -11.94 -33.58 17.55
CA TYR A 272 -12.76 -32.42 17.18
C TYR A 272 -14.02 -32.90 16.45
N ALA A 273 -15.18 -32.42 16.91
CA ALA A 273 -16.46 -32.75 16.28
C ALA A 273 -16.56 -32.07 14.90
N ILE A 274 -16.79 -32.88 13.86
CA ILE A 274 -17.09 -32.41 12.51
C ILE A 274 -18.57 -32.02 12.44
N ASP A 275 -19.45 -32.93 12.87
CA ASP A 275 -20.89 -32.80 13.00
C ASP A 275 -21.42 -33.64 14.18
N SER A 276 -22.71 -33.98 14.22
CA SER A 276 -23.33 -34.72 15.33
C SER A 276 -22.72 -36.10 15.57
N ASP A 277 -22.27 -36.77 14.51
CA ASP A 277 -21.93 -38.20 14.55
C ASP A 277 -20.50 -38.48 14.08
N ARG A 278 -19.81 -37.47 13.54
CA ARG A 278 -18.43 -37.60 13.03
C ARG A 278 -17.46 -36.70 13.79
N SER A 279 -16.27 -37.23 14.04
CA SER A 279 -15.14 -36.51 14.65
C SER A 279 -13.83 -36.82 13.94
N ILE A 280 -12.87 -35.91 14.07
CA ILE A 280 -11.49 -36.08 13.58
C ILE A 280 -10.51 -36.09 14.75
N GLN A 281 -9.44 -36.89 14.65
CA GLN A 281 -8.33 -36.85 15.61
C GLN A 281 -7.59 -35.51 15.50
N SER A 282 -7.32 -34.88 16.65
CA SER A 282 -6.62 -33.60 16.73
C SER A 282 -5.29 -33.62 16.00
N ASP A 283 -4.49 -34.67 16.19
CA ASP A 283 -3.17 -34.81 15.56
C ASP A 283 -3.26 -34.84 14.03
N THR A 284 -4.24 -35.56 13.47
CA THR A 284 -4.46 -35.60 12.02
C THR A 284 -4.84 -34.23 11.49
N PHE A 285 -5.72 -33.52 12.19
CA PHE A 285 -6.14 -32.18 11.82
C PHE A 285 -4.97 -31.18 11.87
N MET A 286 -4.21 -31.17 12.97
CA MET A 286 -3.09 -30.24 13.15
C MET A 286 -1.97 -30.49 12.13
N ASN A 287 -1.63 -31.76 11.85
CA ASN A 287 -0.64 -32.11 10.83
C ASN A 287 -0.99 -31.53 9.45
N VAL A 288 -2.29 -31.55 9.08
CA VAL A 288 -2.75 -30.98 7.81
C VAL A 288 -2.64 -29.46 7.80
N VAL A 289 -3.04 -28.80 8.90
CA VAL A 289 -2.96 -27.34 9.02
C VAL A 289 -1.51 -26.87 8.97
N GLU A 290 -0.64 -27.47 9.78
CA GLU A 290 0.78 -27.13 9.86
C GLU A 290 1.50 -27.37 8.54
N ALA A 291 1.28 -28.51 7.88
CA ALA A 291 1.92 -28.81 6.59
C ALA A 291 1.64 -27.71 5.54
N ARG A 292 0.40 -27.22 5.46
CA ARG A 292 0.07 -26.14 4.53
C ARG A 292 0.67 -24.79 4.94
N ILE A 293 0.70 -24.48 6.23
CA ILE A 293 1.34 -23.27 6.74
C ILE A 293 2.84 -23.29 6.46
N GLU A 294 3.51 -24.43 6.67
CA GLU A 294 4.93 -24.60 6.36
C GLU A 294 5.22 -24.36 4.88
N GLU A 295 4.38 -24.88 3.99
CA GLU A 295 4.51 -24.62 2.55
C GLU A 295 4.33 -23.14 2.21
N ILE A 296 3.34 -22.46 2.81
CA ILE A 296 3.13 -21.02 2.64
C ILE A 296 4.37 -20.25 3.10
N ILE A 297 4.92 -20.57 4.28
CA ILE A 297 6.12 -19.90 4.81
C ILE A 297 7.34 -20.14 3.91
N ALA A 298 7.54 -21.38 3.45
CA ALA A 298 8.63 -21.70 2.52
C ALA A 298 8.54 -20.90 1.22
N ASN A 299 7.33 -20.78 0.67
CA ASN A 299 7.07 -19.97 -0.51
C ASN A 299 7.28 -18.47 -0.26
N VAL A 300 6.89 -17.95 0.91
CA VAL A 300 7.18 -16.56 1.31
C VAL A 300 8.68 -16.31 1.38
N ARG A 301 9.46 -17.21 2.01
CA ARG A 301 10.92 -17.09 2.07
C ARG A 301 11.55 -17.03 0.68
N TYR A 302 11.09 -17.89 -0.22
CA TYR A 302 11.61 -17.95 -1.59
C TYR A 302 11.38 -16.64 -2.37
N GLN A 303 10.34 -15.87 -2.04
CA GLN A 303 10.10 -14.57 -2.69
C GLN A 303 10.99 -13.44 -2.15
N ILE A 304 11.79 -13.66 -1.10
CA ILE A 304 12.70 -12.63 -0.60
C ILE A 304 13.96 -12.66 -1.48
N PRO A 305 14.30 -11.58 -2.21
CA PRO A 305 15.49 -11.59 -3.06
C PRO A 305 16.76 -11.79 -2.23
N GLU A 306 17.67 -12.65 -2.70
CA GLU A 306 18.92 -13.02 -2.02
C GLU A 306 19.72 -11.79 -1.57
N LYS A 307 19.74 -10.72 -2.38
CA LYS A 307 20.45 -9.47 -2.06
C LYS A 307 19.97 -8.78 -0.76
N TYR A 308 18.77 -9.10 -0.28
CA TYR A 308 18.19 -8.58 0.96
C TYR A 308 18.16 -9.61 2.11
N GLU A 309 18.50 -10.87 1.86
CA GLU A 309 18.51 -11.88 2.92
C GLU A 309 19.48 -11.49 4.05
N GLY A 310 19.02 -11.60 5.30
CA GLY A 310 19.78 -11.19 6.48
C GLY A 310 19.97 -9.67 6.67
N LYS A 311 19.49 -8.81 5.75
CA LYS A 311 19.68 -7.35 5.80
C LYS A 311 18.43 -6.56 6.21
N LEU A 312 17.30 -7.25 6.38
CA LEU A 312 16.00 -6.63 6.67
C LEU A 312 15.78 -6.50 8.18
N LEU A 313 16.45 -5.51 8.79
CA LEU A 313 16.48 -5.29 10.25
C LEU A 313 15.14 -4.83 10.84
N GLY A 314 14.25 -4.30 10.00
CA GLY A 314 12.87 -3.94 10.35
C GLY A 314 11.99 -5.15 10.67
N GLY A 315 12.38 -6.35 10.23
CA GLY A 315 11.69 -7.60 10.54
C GLY A 315 10.62 -8.02 9.54
N LEU A 316 9.79 -8.98 9.94
CA LEU A 316 8.66 -9.51 9.17
C LEU A 316 7.34 -9.05 9.80
N ILE A 317 6.49 -8.42 9.01
CA ILE A 317 5.19 -7.90 9.44
C ILE A 317 4.11 -8.76 8.79
N LEU A 318 3.34 -9.48 9.60
CA LEU A 318 2.17 -10.25 9.17
C LEU A 318 0.93 -9.36 9.16
N THR A 319 -0.01 -9.61 8.25
CA THR A 319 -1.37 -9.04 8.29
C THR A 319 -2.34 -9.93 7.50
N GLY A 320 -3.61 -9.52 7.41
CA GLY A 320 -4.65 -10.30 6.72
C GLY A 320 -5.29 -11.37 7.61
N GLY A 321 -6.36 -12.00 7.11
CA GLY A 321 -7.15 -12.95 7.90
C GLY A 321 -6.44 -14.26 8.24
N GLY A 322 -5.48 -14.70 7.42
CA GLY A 322 -4.64 -15.86 7.71
C GLY A 322 -3.66 -15.63 8.86
N ALA A 323 -3.33 -14.37 9.17
CA ALA A 323 -2.50 -14.01 10.31
C ALA A 323 -3.26 -14.12 11.66
N LEU A 324 -4.55 -14.48 11.65
CA LEU A 324 -5.31 -14.77 12.86
C LEU A 324 -5.15 -16.21 13.36
N LEU A 325 -4.50 -17.08 12.57
CA LEU A 325 -4.27 -18.47 12.97
C LEU A 325 -3.38 -18.51 14.23
N LYS A 326 -3.76 -19.34 15.22
CA LYS A 326 -3.02 -19.45 16.49
C LYS A 326 -1.55 -19.77 16.22
N ASN A 327 -0.63 -19.14 16.95
CA ASN A 327 0.82 -19.37 16.86
C ASN A 327 1.46 -19.06 15.49
N ILE A 328 0.82 -18.26 14.63
CA ILE A 328 1.38 -17.92 13.30
C ILE A 328 2.73 -17.18 13.39
N GLU A 329 2.90 -16.30 14.37
CA GLU A 329 4.16 -15.57 14.57
C GLU A 329 5.29 -16.54 14.93
N GLU A 330 5.03 -17.53 15.79
CA GLU A 330 6.00 -18.56 16.16
C GLU A 330 6.34 -19.48 14.98
N ALA A 331 5.33 -19.88 14.18
CA ALA A 331 5.55 -20.67 12.98
C ALA A 331 6.51 -19.97 12.02
N PHE A 332 6.28 -18.67 11.74
CA PHE A 332 7.20 -17.87 10.94
C PHE A 332 8.56 -17.69 11.61
N GLN A 333 8.62 -17.49 12.93
CA GLN A 333 9.89 -17.28 13.64
C GLN A 333 10.80 -18.52 13.55
N ARG A 334 10.22 -19.72 13.72
CA ARG A 334 10.96 -20.99 13.64
C ARG A 334 11.38 -21.35 12.23
N LYS A 335 10.52 -21.05 11.25
CA LYS A 335 10.71 -21.46 9.85
C LYS A 335 11.36 -20.39 9.00
N THR A 336 11.68 -19.20 9.53
CA THR A 336 12.39 -18.12 8.82
C THR A 336 13.62 -17.64 9.60
N ASN A 337 14.46 -16.83 8.98
CA ASN A 337 15.64 -16.24 9.63
C ASN A 337 15.33 -14.88 10.30
N PHE A 338 14.05 -14.56 10.54
CA PHE A 338 13.63 -13.30 11.13
C PHE A 338 13.49 -13.41 12.65
N ASN A 339 14.27 -12.61 13.37
CA ASN A 339 14.16 -12.52 14.84
C ASN A 339 13.02 -11.60 15.29
N LYS A 340 12.66 -10.61 14.47
CA LYS A 340 11.59 -9.65 14.74
C LYS A 340 10.41 -9.96 13.83
N ILE A 341 9.34 -10.45 14.43
CA ILE A 341 8.06 -10.69 13.76
C ILE A 341 6.99 -9.93 14.53
N ARG A 342 6.05 -9.30 13.82
CA ARG A 342 4.85 -8.74 14.43
C ARG A 342 3.63 -8.95 13.57
N PHE A 343 2.48 -9.04 14.21
CA PHE A 343 1.19 -8.93 13.54
C PHE A 343 0.68 -7.48 13.49
N ALA A 344 0.51 -6.92 12.29
CA ALA A 344 -0.18 -5.67 12.05
C ALA A 344 -1.71 -5.84 12.12
N LYS A 345 -2.21 -5.68 13.34
CA LYS A 345 -3.64 -5.77 13.72
C LYS A 345 -4.50 -4.59 13.26
N THR A 346 -3.91 -3.40 13.16
CA THR A 346 -4.61 -2.17 12.77
C THR A 346 -3.69 -1.28 11.93
N VAL A 347 -4.30 -0.28 11.28
CA VAL A 347 -3.61 0.79 10.57
C VAL A 347 -2.99 1.80 11.55
N LYS A 348 -2.01 2.57 11.07
CA LYS A 348 -1.24 3.53 11.87
C LYS A 348 -1.88 4.92 12.04
N PHE A 349 -2.94 5.22 11.29
CA PHE A 349 -3.64 6.50 11.34
C PHE A 349 -4.88 6.41 12.22
N ASP A 350 -5.27 7.55 12.79
CA ASP A 350 -6.38 7.62 13.74
C ASP A 350 -7.72 7.36 13.05
N LEU A 351 -8.51 6.48 13.65
CA LEU A 351 -9.80 6.02 13.15
C LEU A 351 -10.91 6.30 14.17
N HIS A 352 -12.00 6.90 13.71
CA HIS A 352 -13.23 7.03 14.47
C HIS A 352 -14.30 6.11 13.85
N SER A 353 -14.64 5.03 14.53
CA SER A 353 -15.64 4.07 14.06
C SER A 353 -16.37 3.41 15.23
N LYS A 354 -17.65 3.09 15.03
CA LYS A 354 -18.44 2.23 15.91
C LYS A 354 -18.72 0.86 15.29
N HIS A 355 -18.22 0.59 14.09
CA HIS A 355 -18.44 -0.66 13.38
C HIS A 355 -17.59 -1.78 14.01
N PRO A 356 -18.20 -2.89 14.48
CA PRO A 356 -17.49 -4.01 15.10
C PRO A 356 -16.30 -4.52 14.29
N GLU A 357 -16.43 -4.51 12.97
CA GLU A 357 -15.42 -5.03 12.05
C GLU A 357 -14.18 -4.14 11.95
N ILE A 358 -14.29 -2.87 12.31
CA ILE A 358 -13.15 -1.94 12.39
C ILE A 358 -12.57 -1.96 13.80
N THR A 359 -13.43 -1.99 14.82
CA THR A 359 -13.01 -2.01 16.23
C THR A 359 -12.36 -3.32 16.65
N ALA A 360 -12.61 -4.42 15.93
CA ALA A 360 -11.97 -5.72 16.18
C ALA A 360 -10.44 -5.68 16.06
N GLN A 361 -9.89 -4.79 15.21
CA GLN A 361 -8.45 -4.63 14.99
C GLN A 361 -7.76 -5.99 14.76
N ASP A 362 -8.29 -6.77 13.83
CA ASP A 362 -7.86 -8.14 13.52
C ASP A 362 -7.06 -8.23 12.21
N GLY A 363 -6.64 -7.08 11.66
CA GLY A 363 -5.91 -6.97 10.40
C GLY A 363 -6.74 -7.22 9.14
N THR A 364 -7.98 -7.74 9.24
CA THR A 364 -8.78 -8.14 8.07
C THR A 364 -9.33 -6.97 7.25
N MET A 365 -9.26 -5.75 7.80
CA MET A 365 -9.78 -4.52 7.20
C MET A 365 -8.66 -3.54 6.82
N ASN A 366 -7.39 -3.87 7.08
CA ASN A 366 -6.28 -2.95 6.87
C ASN A 366 -6.14 -2.49 5.41
N THR A 367 -6.36 -3.39 4.45
CA THR A 367 -6.25 -3.08 3.02
C THR A 367 -7.32 -2.07 2.60
N VAL A 368 -8.61 -2.35 2.82
CA VAL A 368 -9.69 -1.42 2.48
C VAL A 368 -9.58 -0.08 3.22
N LEU A 369 -9.11 -0.07 4.48
CA LEU A 369 -8.83 1.16 5.21
C LEU A 369 -7.70 1.97 4.57
N GLY A 370 -6.65 1.30 4.11
CA GLY A 370 -5.57 1.95 3.37
C GLY A 370 -6.00 2.52 2.02
N LEU A 371 -6.90 1.86 1.31
CA LEU A 371 -7.51 2.39 0.10
C LEU A 371 -8.31 3.67 0.38
N LEU A 372 -9.14 3.65 1.44
CA LEU A 372 -9.92 4.80 1.88
C LEU A 372 -9.01 5.97 2.26
N ALA A 373 -7.91 5.72 2.97
CA ALA A 373 -6.95 6.74 3.36
C ALA A 373 -6.23 7.39 2.18
N LYS A 374 -6.02 6.65 1.08
CA LYS A 374 -5.45 7.20 -0.16
C LYS A 374 -6.44 8.05 -0.97
N GLY A 375 -7.74 7.77 -0.87
CA GLY A 375 -8.76 8.51 -1.60
C GLY A 375 -8.85 9.98 -1.16
N ASN A 376 -9.07 10.88 -2.10
CA ASN A 376 -9.14 12.34 -1.86
C ASN A 376 -10.35 13.03 -2.51
N LEU A 377 -11.01 12.37 -3.47
CA LEU A 377 -12.19 12.90 -4.15
C LEU A 377 -13.44 12.66 -3.31
N ASN A 378 -14.37 13.63 -3.31
CA ASN A 378 -15.70 13.43 -2.78
C ASN A 378 -16.48 12.48 -3.72
N CYS A 379 -16.92 11.36 -3.17
CA CYS A 379 -17.63 10.30 -3.90
C CYS A 379 -19.16 10.45 -3.82
N ALA A 380 -19.67 11.43 -3.07
CA ALA A 380 -21.10 11.65 -2.92
C ALA A 380 -21.76 12.11 -4.22
N GLY A 381 -22.82 11.40 -4.62
CA GLY A 381 -23.75 11.84 -5.66
C GLY A 381 -24.93 12.61 -5.07
N ARG A 382 -26.02 12.71 -5.84
CA ARG A 382 -27.28 13.34 -5.39
C ARG A 382 -27.79 12.74 -4.08
N GLU A 383 -28.46 13.56 -3.28
CA GLU A 383 -29.17 13.05 -2.10
C GLU A 383 -30.34 12.16 -2.51
N ILE A 384 -30.50 11.03 -1.83
CA ILE A 384 -31.63 10.13 -2.05
C ILE A 384 -32.79 10.66 -1.19
N SER A 385 -33.79 11.27 -1.84
CA SER A 385 -35.03 11.71 -1.18
C SER A 385 -36.17 10.72 -1.46
N ASN A 386 -37.12 10.58 -0.54
CA ASN A 386 -38.27 9.67 -0.65
C ASN A 386 -39.40 10.20 -1.58
N ASN A 387 -39.10 11.12 -2.49
CA ASN A 387 -40.12 11.64 -3.40
C ASN A 387 -40.42 10.59 -4.49
N LEU A 388 -41.67 10.11 -4.52
CA LEU A 388 -42.18 9.10 -5.47
C LEU A 388 -42.18 9.55 -6.94
N PHE A 389 -41.89 10.83 -7.21
CA PHE A 389 -41.76 11.41 -8.54
C PHE A 389 -40.43 12.19 -8.61
N PRO A 390 -39.38 11.63 -9.25
CA PRO A 390 -38.20 12.40 -9.59
C PRO A 390 -38.51 13.32 -10.78
N ASP A 391 -38.19 14.62 -10.66
CA ASP A 391 -38.31 15.56 -11.78
C ASP A 391 -37.42 15.09 -12.94
N ALA A 392 -38.02 14.97 -14.13
CA ALA A 392 -37.47 14.30 -15.32
C ALA A 392 -36.33 15.05 -16.04
N GLU A 393 -35.73 16.07 -15.41
CA GLU A 393 -34.69 16.88 -16.03
C GLU A 393 -33.40 16.78 -15.22
N THR A 394 -32.62 15.70 -15.38
CA THR A 394 -31.14 15.65 -15.22
C THR A 394 -30.61 14.21 -15.27
N GLU A 395 -30.86 13.48 -16.36
CA GLU A 395 -29.99 12.36 -16.71
C GLU A 395 -28.75 12.91 -17.42
N ARG A 396 -27.72 13.31 -16.66
CA ARG A 396 -26.36 13.42 -17.19
C ARG A 396 -25.50 12.40 -16.46
N PRO A 397 -24.84 11.47 -17.18
CA PRO A 397 -23.81 10.63 -16.59
C PRO A 397 -22.76 11.55 -15.95
N ALA A 398 -22.29 11.20 -14.75
CA ALA A 398 -21.18 11.90 -14.13
C ALA A 398 -19.92 11.66 -14.96
N THR A 399 -19.66 12.56 -15.92
CA THR A 399 -18.40 12.57 -16.69
C THR A 399 -17.25 12.81 -15.73
N LEU A 400 -16.22 11.96 -15.82
CA LEU A 400 -14.93 12.19 -15.17
C LEU A 400 -14.42 13.60 -15.52
N PRO A 401 -13.72 14.30 -14.62
CA PRO A 401 -12.79 15.33 -15.06
C PRO A 401 -11.74 14.62 -15.93
N SER A 402 -11.70 14.98 -17.22
CA SER A 402 -10.86 14.45 -18.31
C SER A 402 -11.08 12.98 -18.73
N GLU A 403 -11.89 12.79 -19.76
CA GLU A 403 -11.63 11.75 -20.76
C GLU A 403 -10.52 12.25 -21.70
N GLY A 404 -9.31 11.76 -21.45
CA GLY A 404 -8.22 11.68 -22.40
C GLY A 404 -7.56 10.33 -22.19
N GLU A 405 -7.31 9.58 -23.25
CA GLU A 405 -6.58 8.32 -23.19
C GLU A 405 -5.14 8.57 -22.69
N HIS A 406 -4.95 8.61 -21.37
CA HIS A 406 -3.68 8.39 -20.70
C HIS A 406 -3.95 8.09 -19.22
N MET A 407 -3.26 7.06 -18.68
CA MET A 407 -3.24 6.81 -17.24
C MET A 407 -2.74 8.08 -16.54
N PRO A 408 -3.50 8.69 -15.62
CA PRO A 408 -2.98 9.81 -14.86
C PRO A 408 -1.96 9.26 -13.83
N ASN A 409 -0.73 9.79 -13.92
CA ASN A 409 0.36 9.51 -13.00
C ASN A 409 -0.06 9.81 -11.55
N ALA A 410 0.01 8.81 -10.68
CA ALA A 410 -0.15 8.97 -9.23
C ALA A 410 1.06 9.64 -8.54
N THR A 411 2.05 10.12 -9.31
CA THR A 411 3.36 10.57 -8.82
C THR A 411 3.60 12.08 -8.88
N ASP A 412 2.89 12.84 -9.72
CA ASP A 412 3.13 14.30 -9.83
C ASP A 412 2.71 15.07 -8.57
N ASN A 413 1.65 14.64 -7.89
CA ASN A 413 1.24 15.25 -6.63
C ASN A 413 2.18 14.92 -5.46
N ARG A 414 2.93 13.80 -5.52
CA ARG A 414 3.78 13.34 -4.43
C ARG A 414 5.13 14.05 -4.42
N ALA A 415 5.72 14.29 -5.58
CA ALA A 415 6.94 15.09 -5.72
C ALA A 415 6.72 16.55 -5.28
N GLN A 416 5.58 17.14 -5.62
CA GLN A 416 5.22 18.51 -5.20
C GLN A 416 4.93 18.60 -3.68
N GLN A 417 4.29 17.59 -3.08
CA GLN A 417 4.06 17.55 -1.62
C GLN A 417 5.34 17.27 -0.81
N GLU A 418 6.24 16.42 -1.29
CA GLU A 418 7.53 16.17 -0.62
C GLU A 418 8.48 17.37 -0.71
N GLN A 419 8.48 18.10 -1.85
CA GLN A 419 9.21 19.36 -1.97
C GLN A 419 8.62 20.46 -1.08
N ALA A 420 7.29 20.60 -1.00
CA ALA A 420 6.64 21.59 -0.13
C ALA A 420 6.87 21.31 1.37
N ASN A 421 6.86 20.02 1.78
CA ASN A 421 7.15 19.62 3.16
C ASN A 421 8.64 19.73 3.54
N ASN A 422 9.56 19.56 2.59
CA ASN A 422 10.98 19.81 2.85
C ASN A 422 11.29 21.31 2.91
N LYS A 423 10.64 22.13 2.08
CA LYS A 423 10.79 23.60 2.12
C LYS A 423 10.25 24.19 3.43
N SER A 424 9.07 23.74 3.88
CA SER A 424 8.51 24.17 5.16
C SER A 424 9.32 23.70 6.38
N LYS A 425 9.90 22.49 6.33
CA LYS A 425 10.82 22.00 7.37
C LYS A 425 12.13 22.77 7.41
N PHE A 426 12.67 23.20 6.27
CA PHE A 426 13.88 24.03 6.20
C PHE A 426 13.62 25.44 6.76
N GLU A 427 12.53 26.10 6.35
CA GLU A 427 12.16 27.42 6.85
C GLU A 427 11.81 27.41 8.35
N THR A 428 11.29 26.31 8.89
CA THR A 428 11.02 26.15 10.32
C THR A 428 12.30 25.88 11.13
N LYS A 429 13.34 25.32 10.50
CA LYS A 429 14.65 25.10 11.11
C LYS A 429 15.45 26.40 11.16
N GLU A 430 15.50 27.16 10.07
CA GLU A 430 16.13 28.49 10.03
C GLU A 430 15.47 29.45 11.02
N LYS A 431 14.12 29.47 11.13
CA LYS A 431 13.42 30.30 12.12
C LYS A 431 13.63 29.86 13.57
N LYS A 432 14.04 28.62 13.82
CA LYS A 432 14.38 28.12 15.17
C LYS A 432 15.84 28.39 15.52
N GLU A 433 16.75 28.30 14.54
CA GLU A 433 18.16 28.65 14.70
C GLU A 433 18.32 30.18 14.86
N ASP A 434 17.60 31.00 14.09
CA ASP A 434 17.55 32.47 14.25
C ASP A 434 16.96 32.93 15.59
N LYS A 435 16.05 32.14 16.18
CA LYS A 435 15.49 32.42 17.51
C LYS A 435 16.43 31.98 18.63
N ALA A 436 17.15 30.87 18.46
CA ALA A 436 18.15 30.40 19.40
C ALA A 436 19.39 31.32 19.44
N GLU A 437 19.82 31.86 18.29
CA GLU A 437 20.90 32.85 18.23
C GLU A 437 20.48 34.20 18.84
N LYS A 438 19.21 34.62 18.70
CA LYS A 438 18.69 35.84 19.33
C LYS A 438 18.47 35.71 20.84
N GLU A 439 18.22 34.51 21.35
CA GLU A 439 18.11 34.26 22.80
C GLU A 439 19.49 34.10 23.48
N GLN A 440 20.51 33.60 22.76
CA GLN A 440 21.89 33.55 23.26
C GLN A 440 22.60 34.91 23.24
N ALA A 441 22.23 35.82 22.34
CA ALA A 441 22.79 37.17 22.28
C ALA A 441 22.33 38.13 23.41
N ASN A 442 21.34 37.74 24.22
CA ASN A 442 20.77 38.58 25.28
C ASN A 442 21.24 38.22 26.70
N ASN A 443 22.10 37.21 26.86
CA ASN A 443 22.62 36.79 28.16
C ASN A 443 24.12 36.49 28.07
N GLU A 444 24.98 37.52 28.16
CA GLU A 444 26.31 37.43 28.80
C GLU A 444 26.94 38.83 28.97
N PRO A 445 27.77 39.07 30.02
CA PRO A 445 28.12 40.39 30.51
C PRO A 445 29.37 41.01 29.85
N GLU A 446 29.45 42.34 29.89
CA GLU A 446 30.55 43.17 29.38
C GLU A 446 31.91 42.84 30.01
N GLU A 447 32.94 42.60 29.19
CA GLU A 447 34.34 42.87 29.57
C GLU A 447 35.22 43.17 28.33
N GLU A 448 36.10 44.16 28.49
CA GLU A 448 36.95 44.79 27.47
C GLU A 448 38.06 43.88 26.91
N LYS A 449 38.38 44.02 25.60
CA LYS A 449 39.76 44.10 25.03
C LYS A 449 39.81 44.24 23.50
N GLY A 450 40.42 45.34 23.03
CA GLY A 450 41.42 45.42 21.94
C GLY A 450 41.04 45.08 20.47
N PRO A 451 41.47 45.87 19.46
CA PRO A 451 40.96 45.74 18.09
C PRO A 451 41.74 44.70 17.27
N THR A 452 41.04 43.72 16.70
CA THR A 452 41.61 42.74 15.77
C THR A 452 40.99 42.89 14.39
N LYS A 453 41.85 43.20 13.40
CA LYS A 453 41.92 42.85 11.95
C LYS A 453 40.66 42.81 11.06
N PHE A 454 39.45 42.75 11.59
CA PHE A 454 38.19 42.68 10.86
C PHE A 454 37.71 44.07 10.39
N LYS A 455 38.05 45.12 11.15
CA LYS A 455 37.66 46.52 10.84
C LYS A 455 38.43 47.08 9.63
N GLN A 456 39.71 46.73 9.47
CA GLN A 456 40.53 47.12 8.30
C GLN A 456 40.12 46.40 7.00
N TRP A 457 39.53 45.20 7.11
CA TRP A 457 39.04 44.46 5.94
C TRP A 457 37.69 45.01 5.46
N LYS A 458 36.79 45.39 6.39
CA LYS A 458 35.52 46.04 6.06
C LYS A 458 35.67 47.41 5.41
N GLU A 459 36.65 48.22 5.83
CA GLU A 459 36.91 49.54 5.21
C GLU A 459 37.51 49.42 3.80
N LYS A 460 38.29 48.37 3.52
CA LYS A 460 38.76 48.08 2.15
C LYS A 460 37.65 47.60 1.23
N LEU A 461 36.71 46.81 1.75
CA LEU A 461 35.57 46.30 0.97
C LEU A 461 34.55 47.40 0.64
N SER A 462 34.30 48.32 1.59
CA SER A 462 33.39 49.45 1.36
C SER A 462 33.97 50.50 0.42
N GLY A 463 35.29 50.71 0.43
CA GLY A 463 35.98 51.56 -0.55
C GLY A 463 35.92 51.00 -1.98
N PHE A 464 36.02 49.68 -2.13
CA PHE A 464 35.98 49.01 -3.44
C PHE A 464 34.58 49.03 -4.06
N ILE A 465 33.52 48.84 -3.25
CA ILE A 465 32.12 48.90 -3.71
C ILE A 465 31.70 50.32 -4.09
N ARG A 466 32.27 51.34 -3.43
CA ARG A 466 31.98 52.75 -3.76
C ARG A 466 32.64 53.21 -5.06
N GLN A 467 33.77 52.60 -5.44
CA GLN A 467 34.50 52.94 -6.66
C GLN A 467 33.90 52.31 -7.93
N MET A 468 33.10 51.24 -7.81
CA MET A 468 32.37 50.65 -8.94
C MET A 468 31.01 51.31 -9.23
N ALA A 469 30.56 52.23 -8.39
CA ALA A 469 29.26 52.91 -8.53
C ALA A 469 29.36 54.32 -9.16
N GLU A 470 30.55 54.78 -9.54
CA GLU A 470 30.78 56.11 -10.14
C GLU A 470 31.33 56.04 -11.60
N GLU A 471 31.34 54.87 -12.25
CA GLU A 471 31.76 54.71 -13.66
C GLU A 471 30.69 54.10 -14.60
N GLU A 472 29.41 54.46 -14.42
CA GLU A 472 28.41 54.43 -15.51
C GLU A 472 27.91 55.83 -15.86
#